data_AF-A0A7C6SM28-F1
#
_entry.id   AF-A0A7C6SM28-F1
#
_cell.length_a   1.000
_cell.length_b   1.000
_cell.length_c   1.000
_cell.angle_alpha   90.00
_cell.angle_beta   90.00
_cell.angle_gamma   90.00
#
_symmetry.space_group_name_H-M   'P 1'
#
loop_
_entity.id
_entity.type
_entity.pdbx_description
1 polymer ?
#
loop_
_entity_poly.entity_id
_entity_poly.type
_entity_poly.pdbx_seq_one_letter_code
_entity_poly.pdbx_strand_id
1 'polypeptide(L)'
;TPKDKRGKGLNIGVSTSSFVPKPFTPFQWEAQDSIEMLKEKQQHLKEKIKSKYIKYSWHDPDLSFLEAVLARGDRRLGKVLYTAFKKGCKFDSWGEHFKFDSWMEAFEQCGIDPHFYANRKRDFDEIFPWDHIDVGVTKEFLKRENEKAYSEETIPNCRVKCTGCGAAVFNGGICK
;
A
#
# COMPACT_ATOMS: atom_id res chain seq x y z
N THR A 1 10.38 37.84 -26.04
CA THR A 1 8.91 37.69 -26.07
C THR A 1 8.27 38.56 -24.99
N PRO A 2 7.36 39.51 -25.36
CA PRO A 2 6.55 40.30 -24.43
C PRO A 2 5.87 39.44 -23.35
N LYS A 3 5.65 39.98 -22.15
CA LYS A 3 5.18 39.20 -20.96
C LYS A 3 3.81 38.54 -21.21
N ASP A 4 2.99 39.22 -21.98
CA ASP A 4 1.67 38.89 -22.54
C ASP A 4 1.71 37.83 -23.66
N LYS A 5 2.86 37.63 -24.31
CA LYS A 5 3.09 36.61 -25.36
C LYS A 5 3.85 35.39 -24.85
N ARG A 6 4.22 35.35 -23.57
CA ARG A 6 4.80 34.15 -22.94
C ARG A 6 3.66 33.24 -22.55
N GLY A 7 3.62 32.02 -23.09
CA GLY A 7 2.70 30.99 -22.59
C GLY A 7 2.91 30.83 -21.08
N LYS A 8 1.81 30.77 -20.31
CA LYS A 8 1.89 30.43 -18.87
C LYS A 8 2.68 29.13 -18.79
N GLY A 9 3.84 29.15 -18.12
CA GLY A 9 4.68 27.97 -17.99
C GLY A 9 3.86 26.81 -17.43
N LEU A 10 3.85 25.68 -18.13
CA LEU A 10 3.17 24.47 -17.68
C LEU A 10 3.89 23.97 -16.43
N ASN A 11 3.16 23.81 -15.32
CA ASN A 11 3.66 23.15 -14.13
C ASN A 11 2.93 21.80 -13.99
N ILE A 12 3.70 20.73 -13.85
CA ILE A 12 3.20 19.35 -13.74
C ILE A 12 3.51 18.84 -12.34
N GLY A 13 2.50 18.33 -11.64
CA GLY A 13 2.69 17.59 -10.39
C GLY A 13 2.85 16.11 -10.67
N VAL A 14 3.92 15.50 -10.17
CA VAL A 14 4.13 14.05 -10.22
C VAL A 14 4.22 13.56 -8.79
N SER A 15 3.39 12.58 -8.43
CA SER A 15 3.44 11.94 -7.11
C SER A 15 3.64 10.44 -7.25
N THR A 16 4.51 9.87 -6.44
CA THR A 16 4.68 8.42 -6.35
C THR A 16 4.44 7.92 -4.94
N SER A 17 3.69 6.83 -4.84
CA SER A 17 3.44 6.16 -3.57
C SER A 17 4.21 4.85 -3.52
N SER A 18 4.68 4.48 -2.34
CA SER A 18 5.22 3.14 -2.10
C SER A 18 4.09 2.13 -2.25
N PHE A 19 4.39 0.97 -2.83
CA PHE A 19 3.45 -0.12 -2.88
C PHE A 19 3.19 -0.67 -1.47
N VAL A 20 1.92 -0.85 -1.10
CA VAL A 20 1.50 -1.39 0.19
C VAL A 20 0.53 -2.55 -0.08
N PRO A 21 0.94 -3.81 0.15
CA PRO A 21 0.04 -4.95 -0.05
C PRO A 21 -1.14 -4.89 0.92
N LYS A 22 -2.37 -4.84 0.39
CA LYS A 22 -3.59 -4.71 1.21
C LYS A 22 -4.40 -6.00 1.24
N PRO A 23 -5.03 -6.35 2.37
CA PRO A 23 -6.05 -7.39 2.43
C PRO A 23 -7.11 -7.23 1.34
N PHE A 24 -7.66 -8.35 0.88
CA PHE A 24 -8.74 -8.39 -0.12
C PHE A 24 -8.37 -7.78 -1.48
N THR A 25 -7.08 -7.73 -1.79
CA THR A 25 -6.60 -7.31 -3.12
C THR A 25 -5.86 -8.48 -3.79
N PRO A 26 -5.77 -8.50 -5.13
CA PRO A 26 -4.95 -9.49 -5.83
C PRO A 26 -3.49 -9.50 -5.39
N PHE A 27 -3.04 -8.42 -4.75
CA PHE A 27 -1.67 -8.24 -4.31
C PHE A 27 -1.44 -8.53 -2.84
N GLN A 28 -2.43 -9.07 -2.10
CA GLN A 28 -2.30 -9.35 -0.67
C GLN A 28 -1.19 -10.36 -0.31
N TRP A 29 -0.73 -11.15 -1.29
CA TRP A 29 0.36 -12.12 -1.16
C TRP A 29 1.75 -11.52 -1.41
N GLU A 30 1.82 -10.33 -1.99
CA GLU A 30 3.10 -9.73 -2.36
C GLU A 30 3.84 -9.16 -1.15
N ALA A 31 5.17 -9.18 -1.26
CA ALA A 31 6.02 -8.46 -0.34
C ALA A 31 5.97 -6.96 -0.66
N GLN A 32 6.07 -6.13 0.38
CA GLN A 32 6.55 -4.77 0.19
C GLN A 32 8.08 -4.82 0.09
N ASP A 33 8.66 -3.96 -0.76
CA ASP A 33 10.11 -3.76 -0.75
C ASP A 33 10.61 -3.25 0.61
N SER A 34 11.88 -3.49 0.93
CA SER A 34 12.54 -2.90 2.10
C SER A 34 12.51 -1.36 2.03
N ILE A 35 12.58 -0.70 3.20
CA ILE A 35 12.68 0.76 3.30
C ILE A 35 13.85 1.29 2.47
N GLU A 36 14.99 0.59 2.48
CA GLU A 36 16.22 0.94 1.77
C GLU A 36 15.97 0.97 0.26
N MET A 37 15.44 -0.13 -0.28
CA MET A 37 15.10 -0.22 -1.71
C MET A 37 14.05 0.82 -2.14
N LEU A 38 13.05 1.13 -1.29
CA LEU A 38 12.09 2.19 -1.57
C LEU A 38 12.79 3.57 -1.64
N LYS A 39 13.70 3.86 -0.70
CA LYS A 39 14.51 5.09 -0.70
C LYS A 39 15.38 5.18 -1.95
N GLU A 40 16.01 4.09 -2.36
CA GLU A 40 16.81 4.02 -3.59
C GLU A 40 15.97 4.30 -4.85
N LYS A 41 14.78 3.68 -4.97
CA LYS A 41 13.86 3.90 -6.11
C LYS A 41 13.37 5.35 -6.16
N GLN A 42 13.04 5.95 -5.02
CA GLN A 42 12.63 7.36 -4.93
C GLN A 42 13.77 8.30 -5.32
N GLN A 43 14.98 8.04 -4.83
CA GLN A 43 16.16 8.83 -5.18
C GLN A 43 16.48 8.72 -6.67
N HIS A 44 16.37 7.54 -7.26
CA HIS A 44 16.53 7.34 -8.70
C HIS A 44 15.56 8.22 -9.51
N LEU A 45 14.27 8.25 -9.15
CA LEU A 45 13.28 9.10 -9.81
C LEU A 45 13.59 10.58 -9.65
N LYS A 46 13.94 11.02 -8.44
CA LYS A 46 14.35 12.39 -8.15
C LYS A 46 15.58 12.79 -8.98
N GLU A 47 16.50 11.87 -9.22
CA GLU A 47 17.67 12.11 -10.06
C GLU A 47 17.32 12.19 -11.55
N LYS A 48 16.35 11.44 -12.05
CA LYS A 48 15.95 11.48 -13.46
C LYS A 48 15.02 12.66 -13.78
N ILE A 49 14.18 13.08 -12.83
CA ILE A 49 13.27 14.21 -13.00
C ILE A 49 14.03 15.53 -12.82
N LYS A 50 14.64 16.02 -13.91
CA LYS A 50 15.44 17.27 -13.91
C LYS A 50 14.65 18.52 -14.33
N SER A 51 13.45 18.35 -14.89
CA SER A 51 12.67 19.47 -15.42
C SER A 51 12.20 20.40 -14.28
N LYS A 52 12.53 21.69 -14.37
CA LYS A 52 12.05 22.73 -13.44
C LYS A 52 10.52 22.94 -13.48
N TYR A 53 9.86 22.40 -14.50
CA TYR A 53 8.41 22.44 -14.69
C TYR A 53 7.70 21.27 -13.98
N ILE A 54 8.44 20.31 -13.42
CA ILE A 54 7.89 19.17 -12.70
C ILE A 54 8.12 19.36 -11.21
N LYS A 55 7.03 19.39 -10.43
CA LYS A 55 7.07 19.24 -8.98
C LYS A 55 6.88 17.77 -8.65
N TYR A 56 7.94 17.14 -8.17
CA TYR A 56 7.90 15.74 -7.75
C TYR A 56 7.67 15.63 -6.24
N SER A 57 6.72 14.81 -5.82
CA SER A 57 6.46 14.42 -4.44
C SER A 57 6.44 12.90 -4.30
N TRP A 58 6.77 12.39 -3.13
CA TRP A 58 6.71 10.96 -2.84
C TRP A 58 6.25 10.71 -1.41
N HIS A 59 5.73 9.53 -1.16
CA HIS A 59 5.34 9.08 0.18
C HIS A 59 6.58 8.71 1.00
N ASP A 60 6.51 8.98 2.30
CA ASP A 60 7.52 8.56 3.25
C ASP A 60 7.62 7.01 3.29
N PRO A 61 8.80 6.42 3.02
CA PRO A 61 9.00 4.97 3.08
C PRO A 61 8.76 4.35 4.45
N ASP A 62 9.12 5.05 5.52
CA ASP A 62 9.04 4.56 6.91
C ASP A 62 7.56 4.51 7.34
N LEU A 63 6.76 5.52 6.94
CA LEU A 63 5.30 5.50 7.11
C LEU A 63 4.65 4.39 6.27
N SER A 64 5.10 4.21 5.03
CA SER A 64 4.59 3.18 4.12
C SER A 64 4.88 1.76 4.64
N PHE A 65 6.02 1.58 5.30
CA PHE A 65 6.38 0.34 5.98
C PHE A 65 5.42 0.04 7.12
N LEU A 66 5.19 1.01 8.01
CA LEU A 66 4.24 0.84 9.12
C LEU A 66 2.82 0.54 8.60
N GLU A 67 2.40 1.22 7.53
CA GLU A 67 1.11 0.97 6.89
C GLU A 67 0.97 -0.48 6.39
N ALA A 68 2.03 -1.05 5.82
CA ALA A 68 2.06 -2.44 5.38
C ALA A 68 1.98 -3.42 6.57
N VAL A 69 2.69 -3.13 7.65
CA VAL A 69 2.66 -3.92 8.89
C VAL A 69 1.25 -3.95 9.47
N LEU A 70 0.64 -2.77 9.67
CA LEU A 70 -0.68 -2.66 10.29
C LEU A 70 -1.79 -3.21 9.38
N ALA A 71 -1.72 -2.97 8.07
CA ALA A 71 -2.71 -3.47 7.12
C ALA A 71 -2.76 -5.01 7.08
N ARG A 72 -1.63 -5.67 7.27
CA ARG A 72 -1.54 -7.14 7.28
C ARG A 72 -1.41 -7.73 8.69
N GLY A 73 -1.71 -6.91 9.71
CA GLY A 73 -1.59 -7.25 11.10
C GLY A 73 -2.56 -8.34 11.56
N ASP A 74 -2.16 -9.05 12.61
CA ASP A 74 -3.04 -9.95 13.35
C ASP A 74 -3.17 -9.50 14.82
N ARG A 75 -3.84 -10.31 15.64
CA ARG A 75 -4.10 -10.00 17.06
C ARG A 75 -2.82 -9.68 17.85
N ARG A 76 -1.65 -10.18 17.45
CA ARG A 76 -0.36 -9.90 18.12
C ARG A 76 0.00 -8.41 18.04
N LEU A 77 -0.36 -7.73 16.95
CA LEU A 77 -0.12 -6.29 16.80
C LEU A 77 -0.92 -5.43 17.77
N GLY A 78 -1.99 -5.96 18.38
CA GLY A 78 -2.74 -5.22 19.39
C GLY A 78 -1.86 -4.75 20.56
N LYS A 79 -0.89 -5.58 20.99
CA LYS A 79 0.07 -5.22 22.04
C LYS A 79 1.05 -4.14 21.58
N VAL A 80 1.47 -4.18 20.32
CA VAL A 80 2.35 -3.17 19.72
C VAL A 80 1.63 -1.83 19.65
N LEU A 81 0.41 -1.80 19.10
CA LEU A 81 -0.42 -0.59 19.01
C LEU A 81 -0.57 0.09 20.38
N TYR A 82 -0.90 -0.68 21.41
CA TYR A 82 -1.05 -0.16 22.76
C TYR A 82 0.28 0.36 23.36
N THR A 83 1.39 -0.32 23.07
CA THR A 83 2.73 0.08 23.53
C THR A 83 3.19 1.37 22.83
N ALA A 84 3.03 1.46 21.51
CA ALA A 84 3.31 2.66 20.72
C ALA A 84 2.48 3.86 21.20
N PHE A 85 1.18 3.65 21.47
CA PHE A 85 0.31 4.67 22.06
C PHE A 85 0.86 5.18 23.40
N LYS A 86 1.31 4.29 24.30
CA LYS A 86 1.92 4.66 25.59
C LYS A 86 3.24 5.41 25.43
N LYS A 87 3.99 5.16 24.35
CA LYS A 87 5.18 5.94 23.95
C LYS A 87 4.85 7.27 23.28
N GLY A 88 3.56 7.57 23.10
CA GLY A 88 3.11 8.85 22.54
C GLY A 88 3.14 8.89 21.01
N CYS A 89 3.09 7.74 20.34
CA CYS A 89 2.73 7.65 18.91
C CYS A 89 1.25 8.02 18.76
N LYS A 90 1.00 9.26 18.36
CA LYS A 90 -0.33 9.86 18.15
C LYS A 90 -0.21 10.85 17.01
N PHE A 91 -1.23 10.94 16.18
CA PHE A 91 -1.24 11.81 14.99
C PHE A 91 -0.14 11.48 13.96
N ASP A 92 0.27 10.21 13.87
CA ASP A 92 1.32 9.73 12.95
C ASP A 92 0.99 9.95 11.45
N SER A 93 -0.26 10.27 11.11
CA SER A 93 -0.66 10.69 9.76
C SER A 93 -0.11 12.06 9.35
N TRP A 94 0.39 12.84 10.31
CA TRP A 94 1.02 14.15 10.09
C TRP A 94 2.53 13.96 10.23
N GLY A 95 3.28 14.13 9.14
CA GLY A 95 4.71 13.76 9.10
C GLY A 95 5.56 14.39 10.20
N GLU A 96 5.22 15.60 10.66
CA GLU A 96 5.90 16.29 11.77
C GLU A 96 5.69 15.63 13.15
N HIS A 97 4.70 14.75 13.27
CA HIS A 97 4.38 14.00 14.48
C HIS A 97 4.70 12.51 14.38
N PHE A 98 5.15 12.04 13.22
CA PHE A 98 5.45 10.64 13.00
C PHE A 98 6.71 10.22 13.76
N LYS A 99 6.55 9.27 14.70
CA LYS A 99 7.64 8.78 15.56
C LYS A 99 8.06 7.36 15.19
N PHE A 100 8.76 7.23 14.08
CA PHE A 100 9.18 5.92 13.58
C PHE A 100 10.00 5.12 14.62
N ASP A 101 10.99 5.75 15.26
CA ASP A 101 11.82 5.09 16.27
C ASP A 101 10.99 4.57 17.46
N SER A 102 9.98 5.33 17.91
CA SER A 102 9.08 4.88 18.98
C SER A 102 8.22 3.68 18.58
N TRP A 103 7.87 3.56 17.28
CA TRP A 103 7.22 2.36 16.75
C TRP A 103 8.17 1.16 16.76
N MET A 104 9.41 1.33 16.29
CA MET A 104 10.41 0.27 16.29
C MET A 104 10.72 -0.24 17.71
N GLU A 105 10.85 0.67 18.69
CA GLU A 105 10.98 0.30 20.09
C GLU A 105 9.75 -0.46 20.62
N ALA A 106 8.53 -0.11 20.17
CA ALA A 106 7.32 -0.81 20.57
C ALA A 106 7.27 -2.25 20.01
N PHE A 107 7.73 -2.44 18.77
CA PHE A 107 7.89 -3.77 18.17
C PHE A 107 8.91 -4.62 18.94
N GLU A 108 10.08 -4.05 19.23
CA GLU A 108 11.14 -4.71 20.01
C GLU A 108 10.65 -5.12 21.40
N GLN A 109 10.01 -4.21 22.15
CA GLN A 109 9.46 -4.50 23.48
C GLN A 109 8.39 -5.59 23.47
N CYS A 110 7.64 -5.72 22.38
CA CYS A 110 6.63 -6.77 22.23
C CYS A 110 7.21 -8.08 21.69
N GLY A 111 8.49 -8.13 21.31
CA GLY A 111 9.11 -9.30 20.68
C GLY A 111 8.49 -9.64 19.33
N ILE A 112 8.04 -8.63 18.57
CA ILE A 112 7.38 -8.80 17.28
C ILE A 112 8.25 -8.19 16.20
N ASP A 113 8.65 -9.01 15.23
CA ASP A 113 9.33 -8.54 14.03
C ASP A 113 8.31 -7.90 13.06
N PRO A 114 8.43 -6.60 12.74
CA PRO A 114 7.57 -5.95 11.76
C PRO A 114 7.82 -6.46 10.32
N HIS A 115 9.03 -6.91 9.99
CA HIS A 115 9.37 -7.38 8.64
C HIS A 115 8.62 -8.66 8.26
N PHE A 116 8.27 -9.50 9.24
CA PHE A 116 7.37 -10.65 9.06
C PHE A 116 6.06 -10.26 8.36
N TYR A 117 5.51 -9.08 8.67
CA TYR A 117 4.28 -8.57 8.06
C TYR A 117 4.56 -7.84 6.75
N ALA A 118 5.58 -6.97 6.73
CA ALA A 118 5.87 -6.06 5.63
C ALA A 118 6.56 -6.71 4.41
N ASN A 119 7.63 -7.47 4.62
CA ASN A 119 8.58 -7.80 3.53
C ASN A 119 8.57 -9.26 3.10
N ARG A 120 7.71 -10.10 3.68
CA ARG A 120 7.57 -11.50 3.29
C ARG A 120 6.52 -11.66 2.19
N LYS A 121 6.89 -12.34 1.09
CA LYS A 121 5.93 -12.88 0.13
C LYS A 121 5.20 -14.07 0.77
N ARG A 122 3.88 -14.11 0.65
CA ARG A 122 3.01 -15.11 1.29
C ARG A 122 2.53 -16.11 0.26
N ASP A 123 2.32 -17.34 0.70
CA ASP A 123 1.80 -18.41 -0.16
C ASP A 123 0.28 -18.24 -0.38
N PHE A 124 -0.23 -18.72 -1.52
CA PHE A 124 -1.66 -18.70 -1.80
C PHE A 124 -2.49 -19.50 -0.78
N ASP A 125 -1.90 -20.56 -0.21
CA ASP A 125 -2.52 -21.43 0.77
C ASP A 125 -2.35 -20.92 2.22
N GLU A 126 -1.66 -19.79 2.43
CA GLU A 126 -1.53 -19.18 3.75
C GLU A 126 -2.90 -18.71 4.28
N ILE A 127 -3.19 -19.06 5.53
CA ILE A 127 -4.39 -18.60 6.23
C ILE A 127 -4.13 -17.19 6.76
N PHE A 128 -4.95 -16.23 6.35
CA PHE A 128 -4.79 -14.84 6.76
C PHE A 128 -5.65 -14.47 7.96
N PRO A 129 -5.18 -13.51 8.79
CA PRO A 129 -5.95 -13.05 9.93
C PRO A 129 -7.27 -12.37 9.54
N TRP A 130 -7.43 -11.96 8.28
CA TRP A 130 -8.66 -11.38 7.73
C TRP A 130 -9.53 -12.36 6.93
N ASP A 131 -9.13 -13.63 6.78
CA ASP A 131 -9.89 -14.62 5.99
C ASP A 131 -11.29 -14.92 6.57
N HIS A 132 -11.52 -14.56 7.84
CA HIS A 132 -12.82 -14.69 8.50
C HIS A 132 -13.80 -13.54 8.20
N ILE A 133 -13.37 -12.53 7.43
CA ILE A 133 -14.16 -11.36 7.06
C ILE A 133 -14.61 -11.53 5.62
N ASP A 134 -15.92 -11.51 5.40
CA ASP A 134 -16.50 -11.55 4.06
C ASP A 134 -16.71 -10.13 3.51
N VAL A 135 -16.02 -9.81 2.41
CA VAL A 135 -16.15 -8.55 1.66
C VAL A 135 -16.88 -8.74 0.33
N GLY A 136 -17.41 -9.94 0.09
CA GLY A 136 -18.05 -10.38 -1.15
C GLY A 136 -17.08 -10.65 -2.30
N VAL A 137 -15.77 -10.57 -2.10
CA VAL A 137 -14.76 -10.94 -3.10
C VAL A 137 -14.08 -12.25 -2.70
N THR A 138 -14.13 -13.26 -3.56
CA THR A 138 -13.58 -14.59 -3.24
C THR A 138 -12.05 -14.62 -3.32
N LYS A 139 -11.41 -15.45 -2.49
CA LYS A 139 -9.95 -15.62 -2.47
C LYS A 139 -9.45 -16.23 -3.79
N GLU A 140 -10.23 -17.11 -4.40
CA GLU A 140 -9.98 -17.72 -5.71
C GLU A 140 -9.97 -16.68 -6.83
N PHE A 141 -10.88 -15.71 -6.78
CA PHE A 141 -10.88 -14.58 -7.71
C PHE A 141 -9.59 -13.78 -7.58
N LEU A 142 -9.22 -13.40 -6.35
CA LEU A 142 -8.00 -12.63 -6.10
C LEU A 142 -6.73 -13.35 -6.57
N LYS A 143 -6.65 -14.68 -6.37
CA LYS A 143 -5.53 -15.51 -6.87
C LYS A 143 -5.44 -15.45 -8.39
N ARG A 144 -6.55 -15.67 -9.10
CA ARG A 144 -6.60 -15.61 -10.56
C ARG A 144 -6.22 -14.23 -11.10
N GLU A 145 -6.65 -13.16 -10.43
CA GLU A 145 -6.28 -11.80 -10.84
C GLU A 145 -4.81 -11.47 -10.54
N ASN A 146 -4.20 -12.08 -9.51
CA ASN A 146 -2.76 -12.00 -9.28
C ASN A 146 -1.98 -12.66 -10.43
N GLU A 147 -2.36 -13.88 -10.80
CA GLU A 147 -1.74 -14.63 -11.90
C GLU A 147 -1.82 -13.85 -13.22
N LYS A 148 -3.00 -13.27 -13.53
CA LYS A 148 -3.18 -12.41 -14.70
C LYS A 148 -2.33 -11.14 -14.66
N ALA A 149 -2.17 -10.53 -13.49
CA ALA A 149 -1.33 -9.34 -13.36
C ALA A 149 0.14 -9.66 -13.74
N TYR A 150 0.61 -10.87 -13.43
CA TYR A 150 1.93 -11.35 -13.85
C TYR A 150 2.02 -11.72 -15.33
N SER A 151 0.91 -12.08 -15.98
CA SER A 151 0.86 -12.30 -17.43
C SER A 151 0.48 -11.05 -18.24
N GLU A 152 0.43 -9.88 -17.59
CA GLU A 152 0.03 -8.59 -18.20
C GLU A 152 -1.38 -8.63 -18.84
N GLU A 153 -2.22 -9.55 -18.37
CA GLU A 153 -3.58 -9.73 -18.85
C GLU A 153 -4.55 -8.79 -18.14
N THR A 154 -5.29 -8.02 -18.94
CA THR A 154 -6.33 -7.12 -18.42
C THR A 154 -7.71 -7.78 -18.46
N ILE A 155 -8.57 -7.37 -17.52
CA ILE A 155 -9.98 -7.78 -17.51
C ILE A 155 -10.87 -6.65 -18.07
N PRO A 156 -11.96 -7.00 -18.76
CA PRO A 156 -12.92 -6.01 -19.22
C PRO A 156 -13.66 -5.37 -18.02
N ASN A 157 -14.22 -4.20 -18.25
CA ASN A 157 -15.10 -3.55 -17.28
C ASN A 157 -16.30 -4.45 -16.95
N CYS A 158 -16.69 -4.50 -15.66
CA CYS A 158 -17.81 -5.32 -15.20
C CYS A 158 -19.15 -5.04 -15.90
N ARG A 159 -19.36 -3.84 -16.47
CA ARG A 159 -20.55 -3.51 -17.29
C ARG A 159 -20.57 -4.19 -18.65
N VAL A 160 -19.40 -4.57 -19.16
CA VAL A 160 -19.25 -5.28 -20.44
C VAL A 160 -19.37 -6.78 -20.21
N LYS A 161 -18.66 -7.29 -19.21
CA LYS A 161 -18.66 -8.71 -18.86
C LYS A 161 -18.35 -8.87 -17.37
N CYS A 162 -19.23 -9.55 -16.64
CA CYS A 162 -18.96 -9.92 -15.25
C CYS A 162 -17.70 -10.79 -15.18
N THR A 163 -16.79 -10.44 -14.26
CA THR A 163 -15.52 -11.16 -14.04
C THR A 163 -15.64 -12.21 -12.94
N GLY A 164 -16.80 -12.30 -12.28
CA GLY A 164 -17.08 -13.31 -11.26
C GLY A 164 -16.25 -13.10 -9.98
N CYS A 165 -16.19 -11.87 -9.47
CA CYS A 165 -15.47 -11.59 -8.22
C CYS A 165 -16.16 -12.13 -6.97
N GLY A 166 -17.47 -12.43 -7.03
CA GLY A 166 -18.29 -12.87 -5.91
C GLY A 166 -19.29 -11.81 -5.43
N ALA A 167 -19.09 -10.53 -5.76
CA ALA A 167 -19.85 -9.41 -5.19
C ALA A 167 -21.34 -9.38 -5.57
N ALA A 168 -21.77 -10.25 -6.49
CA ALA A 168 -23.18 -10.42 -6.86
C ALA A 168 -24.06 -10.82 -5.67
N VAL A 169 -23.50 -11.40 -4.60
CA VAL A 169 -24.23 -11.75 -3.36
C VAL A 169 -24.95 -10.55 -2.72
N PHE A 170 -24.50 -9.32 -2.97
CA PHE A 170 -25.11 -8.10 -2.43
C PHE A 170 -26.32 -7.59 -3.23
N ASN A 171 -26.65 -8.21 -4.39
CA ASN A 171 -27.79 -7.84 -5.25
C ASN A 171 -27.90 -6.31 -5.50
N GLY A 172 -26.77 -5.66 -5.79
CA GLY A 172 -26.67 -4.20 -5.80
C GLY A 172 -25.77 -3.65 -6.91
N GLY A 173 -26.05 -2.40 -7.30
CA GLY A 173 -25.24 -1.66 -8.27
C GLY A 173 -25.28 -2.28 -9.67
N ILE A 174 -24.09 -2.48 -10.26
CA ILE A 174 -23.93 -3.13 -11.58
C ILE A 174 -23.95 -4.65 -11.49
N CYS A 175 -23.83 -5.20 -10.28
CA CYS A 175 -23.85 -6.63 -9.99
C CYS A 175 -25.31 -7.03 -9.73
N LYS A 176 -26.09 -7.10 -10.81
CA LYS A 176 -27.47 -7.58 -10.82
C LYS A 176 -27.57 -8.92 -11.54
#